data_AF-A0A847BH31-F1
#
_entry.id   AF-A0A847BH31-F1
#
_cell.length_a   1.000
_cell.length_b   1.000
_cell.length_c   1.000
_cell.angle_alpha   90.00
_cell.angle_beta   90.00
_cell.angle_gamma   90.00
#
_symmetry.space_group_name_H-M   'P 1'
#
loop_
_entity.id
_entity.type
_entity.pdbx_description
1 polymer ?
#
loop_
_entity_poly.entity_id
_entity_poly.type
_entity_poly.pdbx_seq_one_letter_code
_entity_poly.pdbx_strand_id
1 'polypeptide(L)'
;MSDNREARYQITLTDGQCQALVQALDLYLRVGIGQLEKVGELVNEGVVPCFTANTKLGERKTAHHELVEDLDALLGQAKSLLGYPRNGSHGIGHRDNDISVSRSYEIKKVLDKVLAETRFPEPVYQGVDRQGLMVRYTSDPEPRVKIVAAEQMDS
;
A
#
# COMPACT_ATOMS: atom_id res chain seq x y z
N MET A 1 24.28 30.42 0.84
CA MET A 1 23.39 29.45 0.18
C MET A 1 23.88 28.07 0.60
N SER A 2 23.27 27.50 1.63
CA SER A 2 23.58 26.14 2.07
C SER A 2 23.20 25.18 0.95
N ASP A 3 24.19 24.42 0.49
CA ASP A 3 24.03 23.29 -0.43
C ASP A 3 23.13 22.27 0.29
N ASN A 4 21.80 22.39 0.10
CA ASN A 4 20.81 21.53 0.73
C ASN A 4 20.81 20.19 -0.01
N ARG A 5 21.85 19.39 0.22
CA ARG A 5 21.97 18.06 -0.36
C ARG A 5 20.91 17.17 0.26
N GLU A 6 19.88 16.90 -0.52
CA GLU A 6 18.86 15.92 -0.16
C GLU A 6 19.52 14.53 0.00
N ALA A 7 19.44 13.98 1.21
CA ALA A 7 19.95 12.64 1.49
C ALA A 7 19.18 11.60 0.67
N ARG A 8 19.89 10.68 0.04
CA ARG A 8 19.31 9.57 -0.74
C ARG A 8 19.50 8.27 0.00
N TYR A 9 18.44 7.46 0.03
CA TYR A 9 18.42 6.17 0.71
C TYR A 9 18.24 5.05 -0.31
N GLN A 10 18.94 3.94 -0.10
CA GLN A 10 18.78 2.70 -0.85
C GLN A 10 18.46 1.59 0.12
N ILE A 11 17.49 0.74 -0.25
CA ILE A 11 17.07 -0.42 0.54
C ILE A 11 17.09 -1.65 -0.35
N THR A 12 17.62 -2.75 0.19
CA THR A 12 17.59 -4.07 -0.46
C THR A 12 16.52 -4.90 0.23
N LEU A 13 15.59 -5.45 -0.55
CA LEU A 13 14.44 -6.21 -0.07
C LEU A 13 14.37 -7.55 -0.81
N THR A 14 13.96 -8.61 -0.11
CA THR A 14 13.52 -9.84 -0.75
C THR A 14 12.18 -9.60 -1.47
N ASP A 15 11.81 -10.50 -2.39
CA ASP A 15 10.52 -10.43 -3.09
C ASP A 15 9.33 -10.34 -2.10
N GLY A 16 9.33 -11.16 -1.04
CA GLY A 16 8.31 -11.12 -0.01
C GLY A 16 8.27 -9.80 0.78
N GLN A 17 9.42 -9.23 1.11
CA GLN A 17 9.48 -7.91 1.78
C GLN A 17 9.00 -6.78 0.85
N CYS A 18 9.33 -6.86 -0.45
CA CYS A 18 8.85 -5.92 -1.45
C CYS A 18 7.32 -5.97 -1.59
N GLN A 19 6.73 -7.16 -1.60
CA GLN A 19 5.28 -7.33 -1.62
C GLN A 19 4.61 -6.77 -0.36
N ALA A 20 5.16 -7.04 0.82
CA ALA A 20 4.67 -6.50 2.07
C ALA A 20 4.73 -4.96 2.10
N LEU A 21 5.80 -4.37 1.58
CA LEU A 21 5.93 -2.91 1.45
C LEU A 21 4.87 -2.33 0.51
N VAL A 22 4.62 -2.95 -0.64
CA VAL A 22 3.55 -2.53 -1.57
C VAL A 22 2.18 -2.56 -0.90
N GLN A 23 1.87 -3.61 -0.13
CA GLN A 23 0.62 -3.72 0.61
C GLN A 23 0.48 -2.62 1.68
N ALA A 24 1.57 -2.34 2.41
CA ALA A 24 1.59 -1.26 3.40
C ALA A 24 1.38 0.12 2.75
N LEU A 25 2.04 0.39 1.61
CA LEU A 25 1.88 1.62 0.85
C LEU A 25 0.45 1.76 0.29
N ASP A 26 -0.15 0.67 -0.19
CA ASP A 26 -1.55 0.67 -0.67
C ASP A 26 -2.53 1.03 0.44
N LEU A 27 -2.40 0.40 1.61
CA LEU A 27 -3.24 0.71 2.76
C LEU A 27 -3.08 2.17 3.18
N TYR A 28 -1.85 2.65 3.36
CA TYR A 28 -1.58 4.03 3.75
C TYR A 28 -2.16 5.03 2.74
N LEU A 29 -1.96 4.76 1.44
CA LEU A 29 -2.52 5.54 0.34
C LEU A 29 -4.05 5.61 0.44
N ARG A 30 -4.72 4.46 0.52
CA ARG A 30 -6.18 4.35 0.50
C ARG A 30 -6.82 5.05 1.70
N VAL A 31 -6.29 4.81 2.89
CA VAL A 31 -6.76 5.50 4.11
C VAL A 31 -6.50 7.00 3.99
N GLY A 32 -5.34 7.41 3.49
CA GLY A 32 -4.97 8.81 3.30
C GLY A 32 -5.87 9.59 2.34
N ILE A 33 -6.48 8.92 1.35
CA ILE A 33 -7.46 9.55 0.44
C ILE A 33 -8.92 9.40 0.91
N GLY A 34 -9.15 8.83 2.10
CA GLY A 34 -10.49 8.67 2.71
C GLY A 34 -11.21 7.35 2.41
N GLN A 35 -10.54 6.34 1.84
CA GLN A 35 -11.08 5.00 1.65
C GLN A 35 -10.93 4.13 2.92
N LEU A 36 -11.66 4.49 3.97
CA LEU A 36 -11.59 3.80 5.26
C LEU A 36 -12.08 2.35 5.20
N GLU A 37 -12.94 2.03 4.23
CA GLU A 37 -13.42 0.67 3.95
C GLU A 37 -12.28 -0.34 3.73
N LYS A 38 -11.08 0.12 3.33
CA LYS A 38 -9.93 -0.77 3.17
C LYS A 38 -9.54 -1.48 4.46
N VAL A 39 -9.79 -0.87 5.62
CA VAL A 39 -9.54 -1.51 6.92
C VAL A 39 -10.51 -2.69 7.14
N GLY A 40 -11.78 -2.52 6.79
CA GLY A 40 -12.78 -3.59 6.85
C GLY A 40 -12.44 -4.75 5.92
N GLU A 41 -12.00 -4.45 4.69
CA GLU A 41 -11.49 -5.46 3.75
C GLU A 41 -10.36 -6.30 4.36
N LEU A 42 -9.37 -5.67 5.00
CA LEU A 42 -8.25 -6.39 5.63
C LEU A 42 -8.68 -7.25 6.83
N VAL A 43 -9.72 -6.86 7.56
CA VAL A 43 -10.31 -7.68 8.63
C VAL A 43 -11.04 -8.89 8.03
N ASN A 44 -11.82 -8.68 6.97
CA ASN A 44 -12.53 -9.74 6.26
C ASN A 44 -11.59 -10.76 5.61
N GLU A 45 -10.48 -10.29 5.05
CA GLU A 45 -9.40 -11.13 4.48
C GLU A 45 -8.56 -11.84 5.56
N GLY A 46 -8.80 -11.56 6.84
CA GLY A 46 -8.06 -12.14 7.96
C GLY A 46 -6.64 -11.58 8.14
N VAL A 47 -6.29 -10.50 7.42
CA VAL A 47 -5.00 -9.79 7.55
C VAL A 47 -4.92 -9.08 8.89
N VAL A 48 -6.01 -8.50 9.39
CA VAL A 48 -6.11 -7.98 10.75
C VAL A 48 -6.76 -9.06 11.64
N PRO A 49 -6.03 -9.65 12.61
CA PRO A 49 -6.58 -10.69 13.46
C PRO A 49 -7.44 -10.08 14.59
N CYS A 50 -8.41 -10.85 15.08
CA CYS A 50 -9.09 -10.55 16.34
C CYS A 50 -8.13 -10.76 17.52
N PHE A 51 -8.20 -9.86 18.50
CA PHE A 51 -7.46 -10.02 19.75
C PHE A 51 -7.88 -11.30 20.49
N THR A 52 -6.89 -11.99 21.05
CA THR A 52 -7.10 -13.16 21.91
C THR A 52 -5.91 -13.28 22.86
N ALA A 53 -6.19 -13.48 24.15
CA ALA A 53 -5.17 -13.46 25.19
C ALA A 53 -4.26 -14.71 25.18
N ASN A 54 -4.71 -15.83 24.59
CA ASN A 54 -4.09 -17.15 24.73
C ASN A 54 -3.81 -17.85 23.37
N THR A 55 -3.37 -17.12 22.34
CA THR A 55 -2.95 -17.76 21.08
C THR A 55 -1.55 -18.32 21.16
N LYS A 56 -1.36 -19.54 20.64
CA LYS A 56 -0.02 -20.05 20.33
C LYS A 56 0.58 -19.26 19.16
N LEU A 57 1.91 -19.26 19.06
CA LEU A 57 2.60 -18.67 17.92
C LEU A 57 2.08 -19.28 16.61
N GLY A 58 1.56 -18.44 15.71
CA GLY A 58 1.03 -18.86 14.41
C GLY A 58 -0.48 -19.15 14.38
N GLU A 59 -1.16 -19.24 15.51
CA GLU A 59 -2.63 -19.33 15.56
C GLU A 59 -3.24 -17.92 15.45
N ARG A 60 -4.14 -17.73 14.48
CA ARG A 60 -4.82 -16.45 14.25
C ARG A 60 -6.33 -16.66 14.36
N LYS A 61 -6.97 -15.84 15.19
CA LYS A 61 -8.44 -15.74 15.21
C LYS A 61 -8.86 -14.69 14.20
N THR A 62 -9.67 -15.08 13.21
CA THR A 62 -10.26 -14.16 12.22
C THR A 62 -11.63 -13.68 12.67
N ALA A 63 -12.07 -12.56 12.11
CA ALA A 63 -13.43 -12.06 12.33
C ALA A 63 -14.45 -13.03 11.73
N HIS A 64 -15.62 -13.12 12.36
CA HIS A 64 -16.80 -13.77 11.78
C HIS A 64 -17.61 -12.73 11.00
N HIS A 65 -18.54 -13.19 10.19
CA HIS A 65 -19.27 -12.35 9.23
C HIS A 65 -19.99 -11.16 9.89
N GLU A 66 -20.75 -11.38 10.97
CA GLU A 66 -21.48 -10.30 11.67
C GLU A 66 -20.55 -9.19 12.17
N LEU A 67 -19.38 -9.54 12.72
CA LEU A 67 -18.38 -8.56 13.15
C LEU A 67 -17.82 -7.74 11.97
N VAL A 68 -17.66 -8.34 10.79
CA VAL A 68 -17.23 -7.62 9.59
C VAL A 68 -18.29 -6.62 9.15
N GLU A 69 -19.56 -7.02 9.14
CA GLU A 69 -20.67 -6.12 8.78
C GLU A 69 -20.79 -4.93 9.75
N ASP A 70 -20.68 -5.19 11.05
CA ASP A 70 -20.69 -4.14 12.09
C ASP A 70 -19.51 -3.17 11.90
N LEU A 71 -18.32 -3.69 11.62
CA LEU A 71 -17.14 -2.87 11.38
C LEU A 71 -17.29 -1.99 10.14
N ASP A 72 -17.80 -2.55 9.04
CA ASP A 72 -18.05 -1.78 7.80
C ASP A 72 -19.06 -0.66 8.03
N ALA A 73 -20.11 -0.91 8.82
CA ALA A 73 -21.07 0.11 9.22
C ALA A 73 -20.40 1.24 10.03
N LEU A 74 -19.52 0.89 10.98
CA LEU A 74 -18.77 1.86 11.79
C LEU A 74 -17.78 2.68 10.95
N LEU A 75 -17.06 2.05 10.02
CA LEU A 75 -16.14 2.75 9.12
C LEU A 75 -16.90 3.70 8.18
N GLY A 76 -18.08 3.30 7.70
CA GLY A 76 -18.97 4.17 6.93
C GLY A 76 -19.46 5.40 7.73
N GLN A 77 -19.78 5.22 9.01
CA GLN A 77 -20.12 6.32 9.91
C GLN A 77 -18.92 7.24 10.16
N ALA A 78 -17.74 6.69 10.43
CA ALA A 78 -16.52 7.46 10.60
C ALA A 78 -16.20 8.32 9.36
N LYS A 79 -16.37 7.74 8.16
CA LYS A 79 -16.22 8.44 6.89
C LYS A 79 -17.22 9.59 6.72
N SER A 80 -18.46 9.38 7.14
CA SER A 80 -19.51 10.42 7.13
C SER A 80 -19.18 11.57 8.09
N LEU A 81 -18.61 11.28 9.26
CA LEU A 81 -18.17 12.32 10.22
C LEU A 81 -17.05 13.20 9.65
N LEU A 82 -16.23 12.66 8.75
CA LEU A 82 -15.20 13.41 8.02
C LEU A 82 -15.75 14.20 6.83
N GLY A 83 -17.06 14.12 6.56
CA GLY A 83 -17.72 14.84 5.46
C GLY A 83 -17.66 14.13 4.11
N TYR A 84 -17.18 12.88 4.05
CA TYR A 84 -17.18 12.12 2.80
C TYR A 84 -18.55 11.49 2.53
N PRO A 85 -18.98 11.40 1.26
CA PRO A 85 -20.11 10.55 0.89
C PRO A 85 -19.74 9.07 1.06
N ARG A 86 -20.76 8.21 1.22
CA ARG A 86 -20.60 6.76 1.45
C ARG A 86 -19.56 6.10 0.53
N ASN A 87 -19.66 6.36 -0.77
CA ASN A 87 -18.77 5.80 -1.80
C ASN A 87 -17.76 6.83 -2.34
N GLY A 88 -17.60 7.97 -1.65
CA GLY A 88 -16.69 9.03 -2.07
C GLY A 88 -15.34 8.92 -1.40
N SER A 89 -14.31 9.30 -2.12
CA SER A 89 -12.97 9.51 -1.59
C SER A 89 -12.32 10.60 -2.44
N HIS A 90 -11.20 11.14 -1.98
CA HIS A 90 -10.38 11.94 -2.87
C HIS A 90 -9.73 11.05 -3.94
N GLY A 91 -9.53 11.62 -5.13
CA GLY A 91 -8.56 11.07 -6.07
C GLY A 91 -7.15 11.34 -5.58
N ILE A 92 -6.17 10.55 -6.02
CA ILE A 92 -4.77 10.70 -5.57
C ILE A 92 -4.20 12.12 -5.83
N GLY A 93 -4.59 12.76 -6.93
CA GLY A 93 -4.18 14.13 -7.26
C GLY A 93 -4.97 15.24 -6.58
N HIS A 94 -5.83 14.94 -5.61
CA HIS A 94 -6.62 15.96 -4.93
C HIS A 94 -5.72 16.85 -4.05
N ARG A 95 -5.95 18.16 -4.08
CA ARG A 95 -5.09 19.16 -3.42
C ARG A 95 -5.08 19.06 -1.89
N ASP A 96 -6.13 18.49 -1.30
CA ASP A 96 -6.28 18.37 0.15
C ASP A 96 -5.58 17.10 0.69
N ASN A 97 -5.04 16.25 -0.19
CA ASN A 97 -4.26 15.08 0.25
C ASN A 97 -2.90 15.54 0.78
N ASP A 98 -2.44 14.92 1.87
CA ASP A 98 -1.07 15.12 2.33
C ASP A 98 -0.07 14.64 1.26
N ILE A 99 1.03 15.36 1.11
CA ILE A 99 2.05 15.04 0.11
C ILE A 99 2.62 13.62 0.29
N SER A 100 2.63 13.09 1.51
CA SER A 100 3.10 11.74 1.82
C SER A 100 2.23 10.65 1.20
N VAL A 101 0.94 10.92 0.99
CA VAL A 101 0.01 10.03 0.26
C VAL A 101 0.43 9.92 -1.21
N SER A 102 0.72 11.06 -1.84
CA SER A 102 1.24 11.12 -3.20
C SER A 102 2.59 10.43 -3.33
N ARG A 103 3.52 10.67 -2.40
CA ARG A 103 4.82 9.97 -2.35
C ARG A 103 4.66 8.45 -2.27
N SER A 104 3.73 8.00 -1.43
CA SER A 104 3.45 6.56 -1.25
C SER A 104 2.90 5.93 -2.54
N TYR A 105 2.01 6.64 -3.25
CA TYR A 105 1.53 6.22 -4.56
C TYR A 105 2.67 6.09 -5.58
N GLU A 106 3.54 7.09 -5.68
CA GLU A 106 4.63 7.09 -6.65
C GLU A 106 5.62 5.93 -6.40
N ILE A 107 5.99 5.71 -5.14
CA ILE A 107 6.85 4.58 -4.75
C ILE A 107 6.17 3.26 -5.06
N LYS A 108 4.90 3.10 -4.68
CA LYS A 108 4.11 1.89 -4.93
C LYS A 108 4.06 1.56 -6.42
N LYS A 109 3.80 2.55 -7.28
CA LYS A 109 3.73 2.35 -8.74
C LYS A 109 5.02 1.82 -9.34
N VAL A 110 6.18 2.30 -8.89
CA VAL A 110 7.47 1.79 -9.37
C VAL A 110 7.72 0.36 -8.89
N LEU A 111 7.37 0.05 -7.63
CA LEU A 111 7.49 -1.31 -7.08
C LEU A 111 6.54 -2.31 -7.78
N ASP A 112 5.27 -1.93 -7.99
CA ASP A 112 4.26 -2.75 -8.69
C ASP A 112 4.76 -3.19 -10.06
N LYS A 113 5.35 -2.25 -10.82
CA LYS A 113 5.90 -2.54 -12.15
C LYS A 113 6.99 -3.59 -12.09
N VAL A 114 7.97 -3.40 -11.20
CA VAL A 114 9.09 -4.34 -11.07
C VAL A 114 8.61 -5.72 -10.64
N LEU A 115 7.68 -5.80 -9.68
CA LEU A 115 7.08 -7.07 -9.28
C LEU A 115 6.31 -7.74 -10.42
N ALA A 116 5.54 -6.98 -11.19
CA ALA A 116 4.75 -7.50 -12.31
C ALA A 116 5.65 -8.00 -13.47
N GLU A 117 6.72 -7.27 -13.78
CA GLU A 117 7.71 -7.67 -14.79
C GLU A 117 8.49 -8.92 -14.37
N THR A 118 8.82 -9.04 -13.08
CA THR A 118 9.53 -10.20 -12.53
C THR A 118 8.65 -11.47 -12.52
N ARG A 119 7.38 -11.34 -12.12
CA ARG A 119 6.45 -12.48 -12.04
C ARG A 119 6.02 -13.00 -13.40
N PHE A 120 5.89 -12.12 -14.38
CA PHE A 120 5.43 -12.48 -15.73
C PHE A 120 6.32 -11.83 -16.79
N PRO A 121 7.50 -12.38 -17.10
CA PRO A 121 8.41 -11.74 -18.05
C PRO A 121 7.78 -11.52 -19.44
N GLU A 122 6.96 -12.47 -19.91
CA GLU A 122 6.28 -12.44 -21.21
C GLU A 122 4.76 -12.51 -21.03
N PRO A 123 4.10 -11.39 -20.69
CA PRO A 123 2.66 -11.39 -20.48
C PRO A 123 1.89 -11.39 -21.80
N VAL A 124 0.78 -12.12 -21.85
CA VAL A 124 -0.19 -12.06 -22.97
C VAL A 124 -1.00 -10.74 -22.92
N TYR A 125 -1.09 -10.10 -21.76
CA TYR A 125 -1.84 -8.85 -21.54
C TYR A 125 -1.06 -7.88 -20.63
N GLN A 126 -1.02 -6.59 -20.99
CA GLN A 126 -0.38 -5.55 -20.19
C GLN A 126 -1.37 -4.94 -19.19
N GLY A 127 -1.38 -5.45 -17.96
CA GLY A 127 -2.13 -4.87 -16.84
C GLY A 127 -1.59 -3.51 -16.41
N VAL A 128 -2.43 -2.75 -15.68
CA VAL A 128 -2.13 -1.38 -15.19
C VAL A 128 -0.85 -1.33 -14.33
N ASP A 129 -0.53 -2.40 -13.62
CA ASP A 129 0.64 -2.48 -12.76
C ASP A 129 1.96 -2.43 -13.56
N ARG A 130 1.98 -2.92 -14.80
CA ARG A 130 3.17 -2.87 -15.67
C ARG A 130 3.46 -1.50 -16.26
N GLN A 131 2.48 -0.59 -16.24
CA GLN A 131 2.68 0.78 -16.72
C GLN A 131 3.66 1.53 -15.82
N GLY A 132 3.67 1.19 -14.53
CA GLY A 132 4.44 1.90 -13.51
C GLY A 132 3.91 3.31 -13.27
N LEU A 133 4.83 4.24 -12.99
CA LEU A 133 4.51 5.61 -12.64
C LEU A 133 4.31 6.47 -13.90
N MET A 134 3.05 6.71 -14.28
CA MET A 134 2.69 7.50 -15.46
C MET A 134 2.42 8.98 -15.16
N VAL A 135 1.92 9.29 -13.96
CA VAL A 135 1.54 10.65 -13.54
C VAL A 135 2.27 10.98 -12.25
N ARG A 136 2.95 12.13 -12.22
CA ARG A 136 3.63 12.66 -11.04
C ARG A 136 2.69 13.60 -10.27
N TYR A 137 2.63 13.42 -8.96
CA TYR A 137 1.88 14.25 -8.02
C TYR A 137 2.78 14.98 -7.02
N THR A 138 4.10 14.75 -7.08
CA THR A 138 5.08 15.48 -6.27
C THR A 138 6.15 16.13 -7.13
N SER A 139 6.90 17.07 -6.55
CA SER A 139 8.10 17.68 -7.14
C SER A 139 9.39 16.96 -6.77
N ASP A 140 9.30 15.85 -6.04
CA ASP A 140 10.47 15.08 -5.60
C ASP A 140 11.13 14.39 -6.81
N PRO A 141 12.41 13.99 -6.73
CA PRO A 141 12.99 13.10 -7.73
C PRO A 141 12.17 11.81 -7.89
N GLU A 142 12.04 11.30 -9.12
CA GLU A 142 11.29 10.07 -9.36
C GLU A 142 11.89 8.89 -8.59
N PRO A 143 11.07 8.10 -7.87
CA PRO A 143 11.54 6.90 -7.19
C PRO A 143 12.09 5.89 -8.21
N ARG A 144 13.12 5.13 -7.82
CA ARG A 144 13.78 4.15 -8.69
C ARG A 144 13.94 2.84 -7.96
N VAL A 145 13.71 1.75 -8.69
CA VAL A 145 13.90 0.38 -8.20
C VAL A 145 14.80 -0.35 -9.20
N LYS A 146 15.76 -1.11 -8.67
CA LYS A 146 16.67 -1.94 -9.46
C LYS A 146 16.64 -3.36 -8.89
N ILE A 147 16.47 -4.35 -9.76
CA ILE A 147 16.67 -5.75 -9.41
C ILE A 147 18.19 -5.98 -9.26
N VAL A 148 18.60 -6.48 -8.10
CA VAL A 148 19.98 -6.88 -7.82
C VAL A 148 20.04 -8.41 -7.77
N ALA A 149 21.18 -8.98 -8.19
CA ALA A 149 21.38 -10.43 -8.10
C ALA A 149 21.31 -10.87 -6.63
N ALA A 150 20.75 -12.04 -6.37
CA ALA A 150 20.81 -12.63 -5.04
C ALA A 150 22.28 -12.82 -4.65
N GLU A 151 22.69 -12.23 -3.53
CA GLU A 151 23.96 -12.59 -2.92
C GLU A 151 23.87 -14.07 -2.53
N GLN A 152 24.87 -14.87 -2.91
CA GLN A 152 25.00 -16.22 -2.36
C GLN A 152 25.13 -16.03 -0.84
N MET A 153 24.10 -16.41 -0.09
CA MET A 153 24.22 -16.49 1.36
C MET A 153 25.19 -17.63 1.63
N ASP A 154 26.44 -17.30 1.94
CA ASP A 154 27.42 -18.26 2.43
C ASP A 154 26.81 -18.96 3.66
N SER A 155 26.58 -20.26 3.48
CA SER A 155 26.04 -21.19 4.48
C SER A 155 27.06 -21.52 5.57
#